data_AF-A0A6I5ZZJ1-F1
#
_entry.id   AF-A0A6I5ZZJ1-F1
#
_cell.length_a   1.000
_cell.length_b   1.000
_cell.length_c   1.000
_cell.angle_alpha   90.00
_cell.angle_beta   90.00
_cell.angle_gamma   90.00
#
_symmetry.space_group_name_H-M   'P 1'
#
loop_
_entity.id
_entity.type
_entity.pdbx_description
1 polymer ?
#
loop_
_entity_poly.entity_id
_entity_poly.type
_entity_poly.pdbx_seq_one_letter_code
_entity_poly.pdbx_strand_id
1 'polypeptide(L)'
;MITFTRPDGDGHGVGSSFHPADASPGSAAASVRSRTHDEAGAVLAELYGYLREQTPAHPALATVLPVLGDAVAQHRAGRTADPYDGARAVLAAIEAVRRSDATIPEP
;
A
#
# COMPACT_ATOMS: atom_id res chain seq x y z
N MET A 1 -50.22 -15.33 -51.93
CA MET A 1 -51.05 -14.31 -51.28
C MET A 1 -50.22 -13.70 -50.16
N ILE A 2 -49.92 -12.40 -50.30
CA ILE A 2 -49.31 -11.40 -49.38
C ILE A 2 -47.95 -11.65 -48.69
N THR A 3 -46.96 -10.94 -49.25
CA THR A 3 -45.75 -10.27 -48.70
C THR A 3 -45.62 -10.08 -47.19
N PHE A 4 -44.40 -10.30 -46.68
CA PHE A 4 -43.83 -9.47 -45.61
C PHE A 4 -42.38 -9.06 -45.94
N THR A 5 -42.16 -7.76 -45.82
CA THR A 5 -41.01 -6.94 -46.25
C THR A 5 -39.80 -7.07 -45.32
N ARG A 6 -38.60 -7.12 -45.90
CA ARG A 6 -37.30 -7.00 -45.22
C ARG A 6 -37.17 -5.60 -44.59
N PRO A 7 -36.83 -5.48 -43.30
CA PRO A 7 -36.22 -4.25 -42.82
C PRO A 7 -34.73 -4.28 -43.15
N ASP A 8 -34.32 -3.47 -44.14
CA ASP A 8 -32.97 -2.93 -44.19
C ASP A 8 -32.81 -2.01 -42.99
N GLY A 9 -32.09 -2.50 -42.00
CA GLY A 9 -31.61 -1.72 -40.88
C GLY A 9 -30.10 -1.85 -40.88
N ASP A 10 -29.43 -0.88 -41.51
CA ASP A 10 -28.02 -0.55 -41.31
C ASP A 10 -27.81 -0.18 -39.84
N GLY A 11 -27.80 -1.20 -38.99
CA GLY A 11 -27.35 -1.10 -37.61
C GLY A 11 -25.83 -1.07 -37.62
N HIS A 12 -25.25 0.10 -37.88
CA HIS A 12 -23.98 0.47 -37.26
C HIS A 12 -24.20 0.57 -35.74
N GLY A 13 -24.49 -0.56 -35.11
CA GLY A 13 -24.31 -0.75 -33.70
C GLY A 13 -22.81 -0.83 -33.50
N VAL A 14 -22.19 0.32 -33.21
CA VAL A 14 -21.00 0.35 -32.36
C VAL A 14 -21.43 -0.23 -31.01
N GLY A 15 -21.56 -1.56 -30.97
CA GLY A 15 -21.48 -2.30 -29.75
C GLY A 15 -20.09 -2.00 -29.21
N SER A 16 -20.01 -1.01 -28.34
CA SER A 16 -18.96 -0.95 -27.34
C SER A 16 -19.13 -2.20 -26.48
N SER A 17 -18.77 -3.34 -27.04
CA SER A 17 -18.41 -4.52 -26.29
C SER A 17 -17.27 -4.06 -25.42
N PHE A 18 -17.56 -3.73 -24.16
CA PHE A 18 -16.56 -3.73 -23.13
C PHE A 18 -16.11 -5.18 -23.05
N HIS A 19 -15.16 -5.54 -23.91
CA HIS A 19 -14.42 -6.76 -23.81
C HIS A 19 -13.69 -6.64 -22.48
N PRO A 20 -13.92 -7.51 -21.48
CA PRO A 20 -12.89 -7.77 -20.49
C PRO A 20 -11.79 -8.55 -21.22
N ALA A 21 -11.13 -7.91 -22.19
CA ALA A 21 -9.91 -8.43 -22.76
C ALA A 21 -8.86 -8.24 -21.68
N ASP A 22 -8.48 -9.37 -21.08
CA ASP A 22 -7.10 -9.54 -20.66
C ASP A 22 -6.66 -8.66 -19.48
N ALA A 23 -7.35 -8.76 -18.34
CA ALA A 23 -6.60 -8.67 -17.09
C ALA A 23 -5.69 -9.91 -17.00
N SER A 24 -4.58 -9.88 -17.73
CA SER A 24 -3.52 -10.88 -17.62
C SER A 24 -3.21 -11.10 -16.14
N PRO A 25 -3.16 -12.36 -15.65
CA PRO A 25 -2.93 -12.64 -14.23
C PRO A 25 -1.63 -12.00 -13.69
N GLY A 26 -0.64 -11.77 -14.55
CA GLY A 26 0.57 -11.02 -14.21
C GLY A 26 0.35 -9.52 -13.98
N SER A 27 -0.61 -8.89 -14.65
CA SER A 27 -0.94 -7.46 -14.49
C SER A 27 -1.68 -7.21 -13.18
N ALA A 28 -2.65 -8.08 -12.83
CA ALA A 28 -3.35 -8.01 -11.54
C ALA A 28 -2.39 -8.22 -10.36
N ALA A 29 -1.48 -9.20 -10.44
CA ALA A 29 -0.47 -9.44 -9.42
C ALA A 29 0.49 -8.25 -9.25
N ALA A 30 0.90 -7.61 -10.36
CA ALA A 30 1.73 -6.41 -10.31
C ALA A 30 0.99 -5.21 -9.69
N SER A 31 -0.29 -4.99 -10.02
CA SER A 31 -1.10 -3.92 -9.42
C SER A 31 -1.33 -4.13 -7.92
N VAL A 32 -1.59 -5.37 -7.49
CA VAL A 32 -1.69 -5.71 -6.06
C VAL A 32 -0.37 -5.43 -5.37
N ARG A 33 0.76 -5.91 -5.91
CA ARG A 33 2.09 -5.64 -5.34
C ARG A 33 2.37 -4.14 -5.23
N SER A 34 2.01 -3.35 -6.24
CA SER A 34 2.19 -1.90 -6.22
C SER A 34 1.36 -1.25 -5.11
N ARG A 35 0.08 -1.60 -5.01
CA ARG A 35 -0.80 -1.10 -3.94
C ARG A 35 -0.30 -1.47 -2.55
N THR A 36 0.15 -2.72 -2.36
CA THR A 36 0.71 -3.17 -1.08
C THR A 36 2.00 -2.42 -0.75
N HIS A 37 2.82 -2.11 -1.76
CA HIS A 37 4.00 -1.28 -1.56
C HIS A 37 3.62 0.14 -1.12
N ASP A 38 2.69 0.80 -1.82
CA ASP A 38 2.21 2.13 -1.45
C ASP A 38 1.63 2.17 -0.03
N GLU A 39 0.86 1.14 0.35
CA GLU A 39 0.29 0.99 1.69
C GLU A 39 1.38 0.85 2.76
N ALA A 40 2.41 0.02 2.52
CA ALA A 40 3.54 -0.09 3.44
C ALA A 40 4.31 1.23 3.59
N GLY A 41 4.44 2.00 2.49
CA GLY A 41 5.01 3.34 2.53
C GLY A 41 4.19 4.31 3.40
N ALA A 42 2.86 4.23 3.30
CA ALA A 42 1.95 5.01 4.15
C ALA A 42 2.10 4.64 5.63
N VAL A 43 2.19 3.36 5.97
CA VAL A 43 2.42 2.91 7.35
C VAL A 43 3.75 3.45 7.90
N LEU A 44 4.84 3.40 7.13
CA LEU A 44 6.13 3.97 7.54
C LEU A 44 6.05 5.49 7.76
N ALA A 45 5.23 6.19 6.96
CA ALA A 45 5.00 7.62 7.13
C ALA A 45 4.22 7.94 8.42
N GLU A 46 3.20 7.16 8.75
CA GLU A 46 2.45 7.29 10.02
C GLU A 46 3.38 7.05 11.23
N LEU A 47 4.21 6.00 11.18
CA LEU A 47 5.19 5.72 12.24
C LEU A 47 6.23 6.83 12.39
N TYR A 48 6.64 7.46 11.30
CA TYR A 48 7.48 8.66 11.35
C TYR A 48 6.75 9.84 12.03
N GLY A 49 5.49 10.06 11.67
CA GLY A 49 4.63 11.09 12.28
C GLY A 49 4.54 10.90 13.79
N TYR A 50 4.20 9.69 14.22
CA TYR A 50 4.17 9.31 15.62
C TYR A 50 5.51 9.57 16.33
N LEU A 51 6.63 9.09 15.78
CA LEU A 51 7.95 9.30 16.40
C LEU A 51 8.29 10.79 16.50
N ARG A 52 7.98 11.56 15.46
CA ARG A 52 8.22 13.01 15.44
C ARG A 52 7.43 13.74 16.53
N GLU A 53 6.17 13.35 16.75
CA GLU A 53 5.29 13.97 17.75
C GLU A 53 5.66 13.57 19.17
N GLN A 54 6.04 12.31 19.39
CA GLN A 54 6.26 11.76 20.73
C GLN A 54 7.71 11.92 21.23
N THR A 55 8.72 11.96 20.35
CA THR A 55 10.14 12.09 20.74
C THR A 55 10.44 13.30 21.65
N PRO A 56 9.84 14.49 21.46
CA PRO A 56 10.05 15.63 22.35
C PRO A 56 9.65 15.38 23.81
N ALA A 57 8.56 14.63 24.02
CA ALA A 57 8.08 14.26 25.36
C ALA A 57 8.76 12.98 25.87
N HIS A 58 9.17 12.10 24.96
CA HIS A 58 9.74 10.78 25.24
C HIS A 58 11.04 10.59 24.46
N PRO A 59 12.17 11.17 24.90
CA PRO A 59 13.43 11.16 24.14
C PRO A 59 13.99 9.75 23.90
N ALA A 60 13.56 8.74 24.68
CA ALA A 60 13.92 7.34 24.45
C ALA A 60 13.48 6.83 23.06
N LEU A 61 12.42 7.39 22.47
CA LEU A 61 11.97 7.05 21.12
C LEU A 61 12.96 7.44 20.02
N ALA A 62 13.90 8.36 20.28
CA ALA A 62 14.94 8.72 19.32
C ALA A 62 15.81 7.52 18.91
N THR A 63 15.89 6.48 19.76
CA THR A 63 16.60 5.23 19.47
C THR A 63 15.95 4.39 18.37
N VAL A 64 14.67 4.66 18.03
CA VAL A 64 13.92 3.98 16.98
C VAL A 64 14.17 4.61 15.60
N LEU A 65 14.58 5.89 15.54
CA LEU A 65 14.80 6.62 14.28
C LEU A 65 15.76 5.90 13.30
N PRO A 66 16.86 5.26 13.74
CA PRO A 66 17.71 4.47 12.85
C PRO A 66 16.99 3.27 12.22
N VAL A 67 16.14 2.58 13.00
CA VAL A 67 15.35 1.43 12.53
C VAL A 67 14.35 1.88 11.47
N LEU A 68 13.68 3.01 11.70
CA LEU A 68 12.79 3.61 10.71
C LEU A 68 13.54 4.06 9.45
N GLY A 69 14.71 4.68 9.60
CA GLY A 69 15.54 5.10 8.47
C GLY A 69 15.95 3.92 7.59
N ASP A 70 16.34 2.80 8.20
CA ASP A 70 16.68 1.57 7.49
C ASP A 70 15.45 0.97 6.78
N ALA A 71 14.31 0.89 7.47
CA ALA A 71 13.05 0.41 6.89
C ALA A 71 12.62 1.24 5.66
N VAL A 72 12.72 2.58 5.73
CA VAL A 72 12.42 3.47 4.60
C VAL A 72 13.42 3.28 3.46
N ALA A 73 14.71 3.09 3.76
CA ALA A 73 15.72 2.83 2.74
C ALA A 73 15.47 1.51 2.02
N GLN A 74 15.14 0.43 2.75
CA GLN A 74 14.79 -0.87 2.19
C GLN A 74 13.53 -0.80 1.33
N HIS A 75 12.49 -0.11 1.83
CA HIS A 75 11.25 0.13 1.11
C HIS A 75 11.52 0.84 -0.23
N ARG A 76 12.25 1.95 -0.23
CA ARG A 76 12.63 2.69 -1.46
C ARG A 76 13.47 1.88 -2.42
N ALA A 77 14.32 0.98 -1.90
CA ALA A 77 15.14 0.12 -2.73
C ALA A 77 14.33 -1.00 -3.41
N GLY A 78 13.07 -1.21 -3.01
CA GLY A 78 12.22 -2.31 -3.51
C GLY A 78 12.81 -3.69 -3.23
N ARG A 79 13.68 -3.81 -2.22
CA ARG A 79 14.48 -5.03 -1.96
C ARG A 79 13.78 -6.04 -1.05
N THR A 80 12.64 -5.70 -0.47
CA THR A 80 11.99 -6.53 0.54
C THR A 80 10.95 -7.45 -0.09
N ALA A 81 11.03 -8.75 0.24
CA ALA A 81 10.04 -9.74 -0.21
C ALA A 81 8.66 -9.51 0.45
N ASP A 82 8.65 -9.03 1.70
CA ASP A 82 7.46 -8.58 2.42
C ASP A 82 7.52 -7.04 2.60
N PRO A 83 6.64 -6.26 1.94
CA PRO A 83 6.66 -4.80 2.04
C PRO A 83 6.42 -4.27 3.46
N TYR A 84 5.78 -5.03 4.36
CA TYR A 84 5.50 -4.60 5.73
C TYR A 84 6.58 -4.97 6.76
N ASP A 85 7.63 -5.69 6.36
CA ASP A 85 8.68 -6.15 7.27
C ASP A 85 9.32 -4.98 8.04
N GLY A 86 9.67 -3.91 7.32
CA GLY A 86 10.23 -2.69 7.91
C GLY A 86 9.26 -2.02 8.90
N ALA A 87 7.97 -1.95 8.59
CA ALA A 87 6.97 -1.39 9.49
C ALA A 87 6.82 -2.21 10.77
N ARG A 88 6.84 -3.56 10.67
CA ARG A 88 6.83 -4.45 11.84
C ARG A 88 8.08 -4.29 12.70
N ALA A 89 9.26 -4.15 12.09
CA ALA A 89 10.50 -3.90 12.82
C ALA A 89 10.46 -2.59 13.61
N VAL A 90 9.92 -1.52 13.00
CA VAL A 90 9.75 -0.22 13.66
C VAL A 90 8.74 -0.31 14.82
N LEU A 91 7.58 -0.94 14.60
CA LEU A 91 6.59 -1.16 15.67
C LEU A 91 7.17 -1.94 16.85
N ALA A 92 7.89 -3.02 16.58
CA ALA A 92 8.55 -3.82 17.62
C ALA A 92 9.58 -2.99 18.42
N ALA A 93 10.31 -2.10 17.74
CA ALA A 93 11.25 -1.19 18.40
C ALA A 93 10.52 -0.15 19.28
N ILE A 94 9.40 0.42 18.81
CA ILE A 94 8.54 1.31 19.62
C ILE A 94 8.04 0.56 20.87
N GLU A 95 7.51 -0.65 20.70
CA GLU A 95 7.02 -1.47 21.81
C GLU A 95 8.11 -1.81 22.83
N ALA A 96 9.35 -2.05 22.38
CA ALA A 96 10.48 -2.27 23.27
C ALA A 96 10.77 -1.04 24.14
N VAL A 97 10.70 0.17 23.57
CA VAL A 97 10.84 1.42 24.32
C VAL A 97 9.65 1.61 25.28
N ARG A 98 8.42 1.39 24.83
CA ARG A 98 7.20 1.46 25.66
C ARG A 98 7.23 0.52 26.87
N ARG A 99 7.84 -0.65 26.74
CA ARG A 99 8.02 -1.57 27.87
C ARG A 99 8.92 -1.00 28.96
N SER A 100 9.83 -0.09 28.60
CA SER A 100 10.72 0.61 29.52
C SER A 100 10.10 1.92 30.03
N ASP A 101 9.22 2.54 29.25
CA ASP A 101 8.48 3.75 29.59
C ASP A 101 7.00 3.61 29.23
N ALA A 102 6.19 3.24 30.22
CA ALA A 102 4.76 3.00 30.06
C ALA A 102 3.94 4.29 29.85
N THR A 103 4.56 5.47 29.96
CA THR A 103 3.87 6.75 29.71
C THR A 103 3.76 7.08 28.22
N ILE A 104 4.50 6.36 27.38
CA ILE A 104 4.47 6.51 25.92
C ILE A 104 3.14 5.96 25.36
N PRO A 105 2.36 6.78 24.62
CA PRO A 105 1.09 6.37 24.03
C PRO A 105 1.28 5.33 22.92
N GLU A 106 0.20 4.64 22.53
CA GLU A 106 0.27 3.67 21.42
C GLU A 106 0.41 4.41 20.07
N PRO A 107 1.17 3.83 19.11
CA PRO A 107 1.27 4.35 17.75
C PRO A 107 0.01 4.11 16.91
#